data_AF-A0A7J2HST6-F1
#
_entry.id   AF-A0A7J2HST6-F1
#
_cell.length_a   1.000
_cell.length_b   1.000
_cell.length_c   1.000
_cell.angle_alpha   90.00
_cell.angle_beta   90.00
_cell.angle_gamma   90.00
#
_symmetry.space_group_name_H-M   'P 1'
#
loop_
_entity.id
_entity.type
_entity.pdbx_description
1 polymer ?
#
loop_
_entity_poly.entity_id
_entity_poly.type
_entity_poly.pdbx_seq_one_letter_code
_entity_poly.pdbx_strand_id
1 'polypeptide(L)' 'MSGEGEGGERLILRTGVVVAGAYADRVRRVLFAQLSQKIKSGELDAREVARAAGELNTILYEAFVRNLALSKGD' A
#
# COMPACT_ATOMS: atom_id res chain seq x y z
N MET A 1 2.48 26.66 -17.28
CA MET A 1 3.12 25.39 -17.63
C MET A 1 3.11 24.51 -16.40
N SER A 2 2.04 23.73 -16.24
CA SER A 2 1.95 22.70 -15.20
C SER A 2 1.62 21.44 -15.96
N GLY A 3 2.66 20.71 -16.35
CA GLY A 3 2.49 19.42 -17.00
C GLY A 3 1.84 18.49 -16.01
N GLU A 4 0.53 18.25 -16.19
CA GLU A 4 -0.10 17.05 -15.70
C GLU A 4 0.64 15.88 -16.31
N GLY A 5 1.26 15.07 -15.46
CA GLY A 5 1.96 13.86 -15.88
C GLY A 5 1.07 13.01 -16.77
N GLU A 6 1.54 12.81 -17.98
CA GLU A 6 0.95 12.04 -19.06
C GLU A 6 0.59 10.61 -18.60
N GLY A 7 -0.64 10.17 -18.87
CA GLY A 7 -0.96 8.80 -19.29
C GLY A 7 -0.63 7.61 -18.38
N GLY A 8 -0.21 7.81 -17.12
CA GLY A 8 0.05 6.70 -16.20
C GLY A 8 -1.24 6.01 -15.76
N GLU A 9 -1.34 4.71 -15.98
CA GLU A 9 -2.46 3.90 -15.48
C GLU A 9 -2.61 4.11 -13.97
N ARG A 10 -3.73 4.71 -13.53
CA ARG A 10 -3.95 5.01 -12.11
C ARG A 10 -4.24 3.72 -11.35
N LEU A 11 -3.19 3.13 -10.79
CA LEU A 11 -3.31 1.96 -9.91
C LEU A 11 -3.86 2.41 -8.54
N ILE A 12 -4.95 1.78 -8.11
CA ILE A 12 -5.57 2.04 -6.81
C ILE A 12 -5.44 0.78 -5.94
N LEU A 13 -4.78 0.93 -4.79
CA LEU A 13 -4.72 -0.10 -3.76
C LEU A 13 -6.00 -0.09 -2.92
N ARG A 14 -6.71 -1.21 -2.83
CA ARG A 14 -7.92 -1.37 -2.00
C ARG A 14 -7.79 -2.58 -1.08
N THR A 15 -7.77 -2.36 0.23
CA THR A 15 -7.68 -3.45 1.23
C THR A 15 -8.99 -4.19 1.43
N GLY A 16 -10.12 -3.54 1.11
CA GLY A 16 -11.44 -3.93 1.59
C GLY A 16 -11.61 -3.59 3.07
N VAL A 17 -12.63 -4.15 3.71
CA VAL A 17 -12.80 -4.09 5.17
C VAL A 17 -11.77 -5.00 5.83
N VAL A 18 -11.00 -4.44 6.75
CA VAL A 18 -9.99 -5.16 7.54
C VAL A 18 -9.93 -4.54 8.92
N VAL A 19 -9.72 -5.38 9.92
CA VAL A 19 -9.46 -4.95 11.30
C VAL A 19 -8.15 -4.16 11.35
N ALA A 20 -8.11 -3.05 12.08
CA ALA A 20 -6.98 -2.15 12.23
C ALA A 20 -5.72 -2.89 12.70
N GLY A 21 -5.84 -3.87 13.59
CA GLY A 21 -4.71 -4.72 13.98
C GLY A 21 -4.04 -5.49 12.82
N ALA A 22 -4.71 -5.64 11.69
CA ALA A 22 -4.25 -6.41 10.53
C ALA A 22 -4.07 -5.57 9.25
N TYR A 23 -4.31 -4.25 9.27
CA TYR A 23 -4.28 -3.44 8.04
C TYR A 23 -2.91 -3.53 7.34
N ALA A 24 -1.82 -3.55 8.11
CA ALA A 24 -0.46 -3.46 7.56
C ALA A 24 -0.10 -4.69 6.70
N ASP A 25 -0.46 -5.89 7.18
CA ASP A 25 -0.30 -7.12 6.41
C ASP A 25 -1.21 -7.13 5.18
N ARG A 26 -2.45 -6.63 5.33
CA ARG A 26 -3.41 -6.55 4.23
C ARG A 26 -2.92 -5.63 3.11
N VAL A 27 -2.39 -4.45 3.45
CA VAL A 27 -1.77 -3.50 2.50
C VAL A 27 -0.66 -4.18 1.72
N ARG A 28 0.29 -4.82 2.43
CA ARG A 28 1.40 -5.53 1.80
C ARG A 28 0.90 -6.62 0.86
N ARG A 29 0.02 -7.50 1.33
CA ARG A 29 -0.50 -8.62 0.53
C ARG A 29 -1.22 -8.15 -0.73
N VAL A 30 -2.07 -7.13 -0.63
CA VAL A 30 -2.80 -6.62 -1.79
C VAL A 30 -1.84 -5.94 -2.77
N LEU A 31 -0.85 -5.18 -2.29
CA LEU A 31 0.12 -4.53 -3.16
C LEU A 31 0.95 -5.56 -3.94
N PHE A 32 1.46 -6.60 -3.26
CA PHE A 32 2.17 -7.70 -3.90
C PHE A 32 1.29 -8.45 -4.91
N ALA A 33 0.01 -8.67 -4.60
CA ALA A 33 -0.91 -9.31 -5.52
C ALA A 33 -1.14 -8.46 -6.79
N GLN A 34 -1.39 -7.16 -6.64
CA GLN A 34 -1.60 -6.23 -7.75
C GLN A 34 -0.37 -6.12 -8.66
N LEU A 35 0.84 -6.11 -8.08
CA LEU A 35 2.09 -5.96 -8.82
C LEU A 35 2.73 -7.31 -9.20
N SER A 36 2.06 -8.43 -8.93
CA SER A 36 2.63 -9.78 -9.09
C SER A 36 3.14 -10.07 -10.51
N GLN A 37 2.46 -9.57 -11.55
CA GLN A 37 2.89 -9.75 -12.94
C GLN A 37 4.15 -8.95 -13.24
N LYS A 38 4.22 -7.69 -12.80
CA LYS A 38 5.40 -6.83 -12.94
C LYS A 38 6.62 -7.42 -12.22
N ILE A 39 6.41 -7.95 -11.01
CA ILE A 39 7.46 -8.67 -10.26
C ILE A 39 7.94 -9.91 -11.03
N LYS A 40 7.01 -10.75 -11.51
CA LYS A 40 7.35 -11.97 -12.28
C LYS A 40 8.09 -11.67 -13.58
N SER A 41 7.75 -10.56 -14.25
CA SER A 41 8.40 -10.11 -15.47
C SER A 41 9.78 -9.47 -15.24
N GLY A 42 10.15 -9.18 -13.99
CA GLY A 42 11.38 -8.48 -13.64
C GLY A 42 11.33 -6.96 -13.80
N GLU A 43 10.18 -6.40 -14.22
CA GLU A 43 9.96 -4.94 -14.31
C GLU A 43 10.05 -4.27 -12.93
N LEU A 44 9.66 -4.97 -11.86
CA LEU A 44 9.73 -4.47 -10.47
C LEU A 44 10.46 -5.45 -9.56
N ASP A 45 11.36 -4.92 -8.72
CA ASP A 45 11.97 -5.68 -7.63
C ASP A 45 10.96 -5.89 -6.49
N ALA A 46 10.79 -7.14 -6.06
CA ALA A 46 9.99 -7.49 -4.89
C ALA A 46 10.45 -6.76 -3.61
N ARG A 47 11.75 -6.45 -3.49
CA ARG A 47 12.30 -5.65 -2.37
C ARG A 47 11.77 -4.23 -2.37
N GLU A 48 11.65 -3.63 -3.55
CA GLU A 48 11.12 -2.28 -3.71
C GLU A 48 9.62 -2.23 -3.37
N VAL A 49 8.86 -3.25 -3.78
CA VAL A 49 7.45 -3.39 -3.38
C VAL A 49 7.30 -3.55 -1.86
N ALA A 50 8.20 -4.30 -1.21
CA ALA A 50 8.20 -4.41 0.25
C ALA A 50 8.52 -3.08 0.94
N ARG A 51 9.51 -2.34 0.43
CA ARG A 51 9.88 -1.02 0.94
C ARG A 51 8.70 -0.04 0.85
N ALA A 52 8.08 0.06 -0.34
CA ALA A 52 6.94 0.94 -0.57
C ALA A 52 5.73 0.58 0.33
N ALA A 53 5.45 -0.71 0.54
CA ALA A 53 4.41 -1.14 1.49
C ALA A 53 4.73 -0.72 2.94
N GLY A 54 6.00 -0.81 3.35
CA GLY A 54 6.45 -0.38 4.68
C GLY A 54 6.33 1.13 4.90
N GLU A 55 6.67 1.92 3.89
CA GLU A 55 6.53 3.39 3.93
C GLU A 55 5.07 3.80 4.01
N LEU A 56 4.21 3.20 3.19
CA LEU A 56 2.77 3.42 3.27
C LEU A 56 2.22 3.03 4.65
N ASN A 57 2.62 1.87 5.17
CA ASN A 57 2.19 1.42 6.50
C ASN A 57 2.64 2.35 7.62
N THR A 58 3.81 2.98 7.50
CA THR A 58 4.26 4.01 8.46
C THR A 58 3.32 5.20 8.47
N ILE A 59 2.93 5.70 7.28
CA ILE A 59 1.98 6.82 7.15
C ILE A 59 0.61 6.42 7.71
N LEU A 60 0.14 5.20 7.39
CA LEU A 60 -1.13 4.70 7.91
C LEU A 60 -1.11 4.50 9.42
N TYR A 61 0.03 4.14 10.01
CA TYR A 61 0.19 4.05 11.46
C TYR A 61 -0.01 5.41 12.13
N GLU A 62 0.63 6.45 11.59
CA GLU A 62 0.44 7.82 12.06
C GLU A 62 -1.03 8.25 11.96
N ALA A 63 -1.69 7.97 10.83
CA ALA A 63 -3.09 8.32 10.62
C ALA A 63 -4.05 7.53 11.54
N PHE A 64 -3.98 6.20 11.52
CA PHE A 64 -4.95 5.34 12.18
C PHE A 64 -4.71 5.21 13.67
N VAL A 65 -3.45 5.07 14.09
CA VAL A 65 -3.11 4.78 15.49
C VAL A 65 -2.83 6.06 16.26
N ARG A 66 -2.05 7.00 15.71
CA ARG A 66 -1.73 8.22 16.45
C ARG A 66 -2.81 9.28 16.38
N ASN A 67 -3.38 9.51 15.21
CA ASN A 67 -4.32 10.61 15.01
C ASN A 67 -5.77 10.20 15.26
N LEU A 68 -6.17 9.01 14.82
CA LEU A 68 -7.54 8.49 15.01
C LEU A 68 -7.69 7.60 16.25
N ALA A 69 -6.58 7.24 16.91
CA ALA A 69 -6.56 6.42 18.13
C ALA A 69 -7.31 5.09 18.00
N LEU A 70 -7.27 4.45 16.81
CA LEU A 70 -7.92 3.16 16.60
C LEU A 70 -7.29 2.06 17.47
N SER A 71 -8.15 1.26 18.08
CA SER A 71 -7.78 0.05 18.79
C SER A 71 -7.46 -1.06 17.78
N LYS A 72 -6.74 -2.11 18.23
CA LYS A 72 -6.45 -3.26 17.37
C LYS A 72 -7.69 -3.99 16.87
N GLY A 73 -8.82 -3.88 17.56
CA GLY A 73 -10.07 -4.59 17.25
C GLY A 73 -11.06 -3.80 16.39
N ASP A 74 -10.80 -2.51 16.17
CA ASP A 74 -11.60 -1.64 15.30
C ASP A 74 -11.45 -2.06 13.83
#